data_AF-A0A401NXG0-F1
#
_entry.id   AF-A0A401NXG0-F1
#
_cell.length_a   1.000
_cell.length_b   1.000
_cell.length_c   1.000
_cell.angle_alpha   90.00
_cell.angle_beta   90.00
_cell.angle_gamma   90.00
#
_symmetry.space_group_name_H-M   'P 1'
#
loop_
_entity.id
_entity.type
_entity.pdbx_description
1 polymer ?
#
loop_
_entity_poly.entity_id
_entity_poly.type
_entity_poly.pdbx_seq_one_letter_code
_entity_poly.pdbx_strand_id
1 'polypeptide(L)'
;MEQQNTRGETLYNAIFPQHPELAIKLTGMLLELPVPVLDQMMQDEKLLSAGLQKALNTLQDSTEKWQDINKCLFEFVQGDVDSDSTDSLGDQLYDLVDIHNTGHSEKITGMLLEMGQNEVKKLVSDLQLLEQRIQIAQDALELKMSDERKMSNSSDFDDAKEKLGEKVFEQIEKIDPQNCACITGMVLELDPSAIQMLLTDRLALHIAVEKAQAVLSQSATPNSGLANDEDGSELDTESEKIGEELYCYVSNTKYSEHASRITGMLLEMPHSRLAELLKSPEELNGKIEIAASALKDD
;
A
#
# COMPACT_ATOMS: atom_id res chain seq x y z
N MET A 1 -1.63 -0.56 -31.14
CA MET A 1 -0.54 -0.71 -30.15
C MET A 1 0.78 -1.08 -30.84
N GLU A 2 0.83 -2.10 -31.69
CA GLU A 2 2.07 -2.51 -32.40
C GLU A 2 2.71 -1.40 -33.25
N GLN A 3 1.92 -0.66 -34.04
CA GLN A 3 2.47 0.35 -34.96
C GLN A 3 3.09 1.57 -34.26
N GLN A 4 2.74 1.85 -33.01
CA GLN A 4 3.34 2.95 -32.24
C GLN A 4 4.67 2.51 -31.64
N ASN A 5 4.75 1.23 -31.24
CA ASN A 5 5.98 0.63 -30.73
C ASN A 5 7.07 0.55 -31.82
N THR A 6 6.70 0.15 -33.04
CA THR A 6 7.64 0.12 -34.20
C THR A 6 8.18 1.51 -34.55
N ARG A 7 7.33 2.55 -34.47
CA ARG A 7 7.74 3.94 -34.70
C ARG A 7 8.70 4.42 -33.62
N GLY A 8 8.41 4.10 -32.35
CA GLY A 8 9.27 4.41 -31.22
C GLY A 8 10.65 3.79 -31.33
N GLU A 9 10.72 2.50 -31.69
CA GLU A 9 11.99 1.80 -31.91
C GLU A 9 12.79 2.39 -33.07
N THR A 10 12.11 2.77 -34.16
CA THR A 10 12.77 3.40 -35.31
C THR A 10 13.30 4.80 -34.98
N LEU A 11 12.53 5.61 -34.25
CA LEU A 11 13.00 6.91 -33.75
C LEU A 11 14.17 6.75 -32.80
N TYR A 12 14.08 5.83 -31.84
CA TYR A 12 15.13 5.58 -30.87
C TYR A 12 16.46 5.23 -31.56
N ASN A 13 16.42 4.34 -32.55
CA ASN A 13 17.59 3.93 -33.32
C ASN A 13 18.20 5.09 -34.14
N ALA A 14 17.39 6.07 -34.56
CA ALA A 14 17.86 7.25 -35.27
C ALA A 14 18.47 8.31 -34.32
N ILE A 15 17.98 8.40 -33.08
CA ILE A 15 18.37 9.41 -32.08
C ILE A 15 19.56 8.94 -31.24
N PHE A 16 19.60 7.66 -30.87
CA PHE A 16 20.62 7.07 -30.01
C PHE A 16 22.07 7.34 -30.45
N PRO A 17 22.43 7.29 -31.74
CA PRO A 17 23.79 7.60 -32.19
C PRO A 17 24.20 9.06 -31.98
N GLN A 18 23.24 9.99 -31.91
CA GLN A 18 23.48 11.43 -31.80
C GLN A 18 23.33 11.94 -30.37
N HIS A 19 22.40 11.37 -29.60
CA HIS A 19 22.09 11.80 -28.23
C HIS A 19 21.83 10.58 -27.32
N PRO A 20 22.86 9.77 -27.00
CA PRO A 20 22.68 8.49 -26.29
C PRO A 20 22.06 8.64 -24.90
N GLU A 21 22.40 9.69 -24.15
CA GLU A 21 21.86 9.92 -22.79
C GLU A 21 20.42 10.45 -22.80
N LEU A 22 20.04 11.19 -23.85
CA LEU A 22 18.71 11.80 -23.97
C LEU A 22 17.80 11.03 -24.92
N ALA A 23 18.28 9.95 -25.54
CA ALA A 23 17.58 9.22 -26.58
C ALA A 23 16.21 8.74 -26.13
N ILE A 24 16.10 8.20 -24.92
CA ILE A 24 14.85 7.70 -24.35
C ILE A 24 13.85 8.85 -24.19
N LYS A 25 14.30 9.97 -23.60
CA LYS A 25 13.46 11.13 -23.29
C LYS A 25 13.01 11.88 -24.55
N LEU A 26 13.93 12.10 -25.49
CA LEU A 26 13.65 12.70 -26.79
C LEU A 26 12.71 11.81 -27.62
N THR A 27 12.91 10.49 -27.60
CA THR A 27 11.99 9.55 -28.28
C THR A 27 10.59 9.62 -27.66
N GLY A 28 10.48 9.67 -26.33
CA GLY A 28 9.21 9.84 -25.63
C GLY A 28 8.48 11.13 -26.02
N MET A 29 9.16 12.27 -25.95
CA MET A 29 8.59 13.57 -26.33
C MET A 29 8.14 13.62 -27.80
N LEU A 30 8.88 12.97 -28.71
CA LEU A 30 8.51 12.91 -30.12
C LEU A 30 7.33 11.95 -30.37
N LEU A 31 7.21 10.87 -29.59
CA LEU A 31 6.08 9.93 -29.67
C LEU A 31 4.74 10.52 -29.21
N GLU A 32 4.76 11.61 -28.47
CA GLU A 32 3.57 12.38 -28.10
C GLU A 32 3.01 13.23 -29.26
N LEU A 33 3.77 13.38 -30.36
CA LEU A 33 3.30 14.10 -31.53
C LEU A 33 2.25 13.28 -32.30
N PRO A 34 1.33 13.94 -33.04
CA PRO A 34 0.38 13.23 -33.89
C PRO A 34 1.07 12.31 -34.90
N VAL A 35 0.54 11.09 -35.07
CA VAL A 35 1.06 10.06 -35.99
C VAL A 35 1.38 10.57 -37.41
N PRO A 36 0.57 11.44 -38.04
CA PRO A 36 0.88 11.98 -39.36
C PRO A 36 2.17 12.84 -39.38
N VAL A 37 2.44 13.55 -38.29
CA VAL A 37 3.62 14.39 -38.11
C VAL A 37 4.85 13.53 -37.88
N LEU A 38 4.72 12.47 -37.05
CA LEU A 38 5.76 11.46 -36.83
C LEU A 38 6.16 10.75 -38.13
N ASP A 39 5.19 10.29 -38.91
CA ASP A 39 5.45 9.61 -40.19
C ASP A 39 6.15 10.55 -41.19
N GLN A 40 5.80 11.83 -41.18
CA GLN A 40 6.46 12.85 -42.00
C GLN A 40 7.88 13.15 -41.52
N MET A 41 8.11 13.19 -40.20
CA MET A 41 9.44 13.37 -39.61
C MET A 41 10.35 12.16 -39.87
N MET A 42 9.82 10.94 -39.86
CA MET A 42 10.60 9.73 -40.18
C MET A 42 11.03 9.68 -41.66
N GLN A 43 10.33 10.39 -42.55
CA GLN A 43 10.67 10.48 -43.98
C GLN A 43 11.55 11.70 -44.31
N ASP A 44 11.50 12.75 -43.49
CA ASP A 44 12.25 13.99 -43.67
C ASP A 44 13.25 14.22 -42.52
N GLU A 45 14.51 13.91 -42.79
CA GLU A 45 15.63 14.07 -41.85
C GLU A 45 15.81 15.52 -41.37
N LYS A 46 15.46 16.52 -42.19
CA LYS A 46 15.52 17.93 -41.79
C LYS A 46 14.40 18.29 -40.82
N LEU A 47 13.22 17.70 -41.02
CA LEU A 47 12.09 17.89 -40.11
C LEU A 47 12.33 17.16 -38.79
N LEU A 48 12.93 15.96 -38.83
CA LEU A 48 13.34 15.21 -37.65
C LEU A 48 14.37 15.98 -36.83
N SER A 49 15.43 16.48 -37.46
CA SER A 49 16.46 17.28 -36.78
C SER A 49 15.90 18.60 -36.22
N ALA A 50 14.98 19.27 -36.92
CA ALA A 50 14.30 20.45 -36.39
C ALA A 50 13.41 20.11 -35.18
N GLY A 51 12.70 18.97 -35.22
CA GLY A 51 11.90 18.48 -34.09
C GLY A 51 12.76 18.07 -32.90
N LEU A 52 13.90 17.43 -33.15
CA LEU A 52 14.91 17.09 -32.15
C LEU A 52 15.49 18.34 -31.50
N GLN A 53 15.88 19.34 -32.31
CA GLN A 53 16.40 20.60 -31.82
C GLN A 53 15.34 21.35 -30.99
N LYS A 54 14.07 21.31 -31.41
CA LYS A 54 12.98 21.89 -30.65
C LYS A 54 12.77 21.17 -29.32
N ALA A 55 12.80 19.84 -29.31
CA ALA A 55 12.70 19.05 -28.09
C ALA A 55 13.90 19.28 -27.15
N LEU A 56 15.11 19.38 -27.69
CA LEU A 56 16.33 19.75 -26.97
C LEU A 56 16.24 21.15 -26.37
N ASN A 57 15.80 22.14 -27.15
CA ASN A 57 15.61 23.51 -26.66
C ASN A 57 14.53 23.54 -25.58
N THR A 58 13.44 22.79 -25.69
CA THR A 58 12.44 22.68 -24.61
C THR A 58 13.04 22.08 -23.33
N LEU A 59 13.92 21.07 -23.45
CA LEU A 59 14.62 20.49 -22.29
C LEU A 59 15.63 21.48 -21.68
N GLN A 60 16.31 22.27 -22.51
CA GLN A 60 17.25 23.31 -22.07
C GLN A 60 16.55 24.51 -21.46
N ASP A 61 15.47 25.02 -22.06
CA ASP A 61 14.65 26.11 -21.52
C ASP A 61 14.07 25.76 -20.16
N SER A 62 13.60 24.51 -19.96
CA SER A 62 13.17 24.04 -18.64
C SER A 62 14.31 24.02 -17.61
N THR A 63 15.54 23.77 -18.06
CA THR A 63 16.74 23.76 -17.22
C THR A 63 17.26 25.19 -16.93
N GLU A 64 17.21 26.10 -17.89
CA GLU A 64 17.61 27.50 -17.73
C GLU A 64 16.61 28.27 -16.85
N LYS A 65 15.30 28.02 -17.04
CA LYS A 65 14.25 28.58 -16.18
C LYS A 65 14.41 28.12 -14.72
N TRP A 66 14.87 26.89 -14.52
CA TRP A 66 15.24 26.36 -13.21
C TRP A 66 16.47 27.07 -12.62
N GLN A 67 17.50 27.34 -13.44
CA GLN A 67 18.69 28.08 -12.99
C GLN A 67 18.39 29.52 -12.59
N ASP A 68 17.49 30.20 -13.30
CA ASP A 68 17.06 31.56 -12.97
C ASP A 68 16.24 31.61 -11.67
N ILE A 69 15.34 30.66 -11.47
CA ILE A 69 14.58 30.53 -10.21
C ILE A 69 15.53 30.21 -9.06
N ASN A 70 16.48 29.29 -9.27
CA ASN A 70 17.45 28.93 -8.24
C ASN A 70 18.40 30.07 -7.89
N LYS A 71 18.81 30.88 -8.88
CA LYS A 71 19.60 32.09 -8.63
C LYS A 71 18.82 33.13 -7.82
N CYS A 72 17.55 33.35 -8.14
CA CYS A 72 16.65 34.20 -7.33
C CYS A 72 16.49 33.67 -5.90
N LEU A 73 16.39 32.34 -5.72
CA LEU A 73 16.31 31.69 -4.43
C LEU A 73 17.59 31.85 -3.61
N PHE A 74 18.75 31.70 -4.24
CA PHE A 74 20.05 31.85 -3.58
C PHE A 74 20.28 33.29 -3.08
N GLU A 75 19.84 34.29 -3.85
CA GLU A 75 19.87 35.70 -3.45
C GLU A 75 18.88 36.01 -2.30
N PHE A 76 17.72 35.34 -2.27
CA PHE A 76 16.72 35.50 -1.21
C PHE A 76 17.12 34.78 0.10
N VAL A 77 17.77 33.61 0.01
CA VAL A 77 18.22 32.81 1.17
C VAL A 77 19.48 33.41 1.83
N GLN A 78 20.29 34.17 1.10
CA GLN A 78 21.41 34.96 1.65
C GLN A 78 20.99 36.34 2.17
N GLY A 79 19.77 36.80 1.83
CA GLY A 79 19.14 38.00 2.35
C GLY A 79 18.67 37.80 3.78
N ASP A 80 19.48 38.24 4.72
CA ASP A 80 19.27 38.28 6.17
C ASP A 80 17.88 38.81 6.58
N VAL A 81 16.97 37.93 7.02
CA VAL A 81 16.15 38.10 8.25
C VAL A 81 15.31 36.84 8.52
N ASP A 82 15.45 36.33 9.74
CA ASP A 82 14.55 35.47 10.55
C ASP A 82 13.07 35.38 10.11
N SER A 83 12.78 34.80 8.94
CA SER A 83 11.43 34.38 8.58
C SER A 83 11.35 32.87 8.73
N ASP A 84 10.95 32.46 9.94
CA ASP A 84 10.54 31.11 10.35
C ASP A 84 9.36 30.54 9.52
N SER A 85 8.96 31.20 8.44
CA SER A 85 7.86 30.80 7.58
C SER A 85 8.31 29.64 6.68
N THR A 86 8.16 28.41 7.18
CA THR A 86 8.10 27.17 6.38
C THR A 86 7.30 27.35 5.09
N ASP A 87 6.26 28.19 5.14
CA ASP A 87 5.34 28.48 4.04
C ASP A 87 6.05 29.08 2.82
N SER A 88 6.95 30.06 3.01
CA SER A 88 7.68 30.69 1.90
C SER A 88 8.67 29.74 1.23
N LEU A 89 9.23 28.80 1.99
CA LEU A 89 10.19 27.82 1.49
C LEU A 89 9.46 26.67 0.79
N GLY A 90 8.22 26.38 1.20
CA GLY A 90 7.32 25.45 0.53
C GLY A 90 6.89 25.93 -0.85
N ASP A 91 6.47 27.19 -0.99
CA ASP A 91 6.08 27.77 -2.29
C ASP A 91 7.25 27.73 -3.29
N GLN A 92 8.45 28.03 -2.80
CA GLN A 92 9.68 28.02 -3.60
C GLN A 92 10.09 26.61 -4.03
N LEU A 93 9.96 25.64 -3.13
CA LEU A 93 10.21 24.23 -3.45
C LEU A 93 9.16 23.70 -4.43
N TYR A 94 7.91 24.12 -4.28
CA TYR A 94 6.82 23.75 -5.18
C TYR A 94 7.13 24.12 -6.62
N ASP A 95 7.52 25.38 -6.87
CA ASP A 95 7.87 25.85 -8.21
C ASP A 95 9.02 25.03 -8.82
N LEU A 96 10.01 24.64 -8.01
CA LEU A 96 11.12 23.79 -8.46
C LEU A 96 10.65 22.38 -8.82
N VAL A 97 9.83 21.75 -7.98
CA VAL A 97 9.28 20.41 -8.24
C VAL A 97 8.33 20.43 -9.44
N ASP A 98 7.57 21.51 -9.63
CA ASP A 98 6.59 21.63 -10.71
C ASP A 98 7.23 21.68 -12.10
N ILE A 99 8.44 22.23 -12.22
CA ILE A 99 9.22 22.20 -13.47
C ILE A 99 9.55 20.78 -13.91
N HIS A 100 9.69 19.83 -12.97
CA HIS A 100 9.92 18.42 -13.29
C HIS A 100 8.64 17.72 -13.80
N ASN A 101 7.50 18.43 -13.87
CA ASN A 101 6.22 17.97 -14.44
C ASN A 101 5.81 16.59 -13.94
N THR A 102 5.91 16.41 -12.62
CA THR A 102 5.71 15.12 -11.97
C THR A 102 4.25 14.69 -11.88
N GLY A 103 3.31 15.61 -12.15
CA GLY A 103 1.86 15.41 -11.94
C GLY A 103 1.43 15.37 -10.47
N HIS A 104 2.39 15.36 -9.54
CA HIS A 104 2.20 15.25 -8.10
C HIS A 104 3.03 16.28 -7.33
N SER A 105 3.27 17.45 -7.93
CA SER A 105 4.16 18.49 -7.42
C SER A 105 3.85 18.88 -5.98
N GLU A 106 2.57 19.03 -5.62
CA GLU A 106 2.12 19.35 -4.26
C GLU A 106 2.52 18.26 -3.24
N LYS A 107 2.28 17.00 -3.59
CA LYS A 107 2.51 15.86 -2.69
C LYS A 107 4.00 15.57 -2.52
N ILE A 108 4.76 15.68 -3.60
CA ILE A 108 6.23 15.58 -3.57
C ILE A 108 6.80 16.74 -2.74
N THR A 109 6.33 17.97 -2.96
CA THR A 109 6.77 19.14 -2.18
C THR A 109 6.50 18.94 -0.68
N GLY A 110 5.32 18.45 -0.32
CA GLY A 110 5.00 18.09 1.07
C GLY A 110 5.96 17.07 1.65
N MET A 111 6.22 15.96 0.94
CA MET A 111 7.16 14.92 1.36
C MET A 111 8.59 15.43 1.52
N LEU A 112 9.03 16.37 0.67
CA LEU A 112 10.35 16.98 0.78
C LEU A 112 10.42 17.97 1.95
N LEU A 113 9.36 18.73 2.22
CA LEU A 113 9.27 19.63 3.37
C LEU A 113 9.31 18.88 4.72
N GLU A 114 8.77 17.67 4.77
CA GLU A 114 8.84 16.78 5.94
C GLU A 114 10.27 16.39 6.32
N MET A 115 11.25 16.49 5.40
CA MET A 115 12.67 16.25 5.71
C MET A 115 13.30 17.35 6.57
N GLY A 116 12.62 18.49 6.75
CA GLY A 116 13.05 19.61 7.58
C GLY A 116 13.80 20.70 6.80
N GLN A 117 13.65 21.95 7.26
CA GLN A 117 14.10 23.15 6.53
C GLN A 117 15.59 23.14 6.14
N ASN A 118 16.47 22.59 6.99
CA ASN A 118 17.91 22.56 6.71
C ASN A 118 18.29 21.60 5.57
N GLU A 119 17.58 20.48 5.45
CA GLU A 119 17.74 19.55 4.34
C GLU A 119 17.15 20.14 3.06
N VAL A 120 15.98 20.79 3.14
CA VAL A 120 15.38 21.46 1.99
C VAL A 120 16.25 22.60 1.46
N LYS A 121 16.89 23.40 2.33
CA LYS A 121 17.85 24.42 1.91
C LYS A 121 19.04 23.83 1.13
N LYS A 122 19.54 22.66 1.54
CA LYS A 122 20.60 21.94 0.81
C LYS A 122 20.08 21.39 -0.52
N LEU A 123 18.84 20.89 -0.55
CA LEU A 123 18.20 20.41 -1.77
C LEU A 123 18.02 21.52 -2.80
N VAL A 124 17.56 22.70 -2.38
CA VAL A 124 17.48 23.86 -3.26
C VAL A 124 18.87 24.28 -3.76
N SER A 125 19.92 24.07 -2.96
CA SER A 125 21.31 24.38 -3.34
C SER A 125 21.97 23.34 -4.27
N ASP A 126 21.46 22.10 -4.33
CA ASP A 126 22.05 21.00 -5.10
C ASP A 126 21.02 20.35 -6.03
N LEU A 127 21.11 20.67 -7.32
CA LEU A 127 20.23 20.19 -8.38
C LEU A 127 20.14 18.67 -8.46
N GLN A 128 21.29 17.99 -8.40
CA GLN A 128 21.32 16.53 -8.58
C GLN A 128 20.68 15.85 -7.38
N LEU A 129 20.89 16.41 -6.20
CA LEU A 129 20.27 15.92 -4.98
C LEU A 129 18.75 16.16 -4.99
N LEU A 130 18.30 17.32 -5.46
CA LEU A 130 16.87 17.62 -5.60
C LEU A 130 16.18 16.68 -6.59
N GLU A 131 16.76 16.50 -7.78
CA GLU A 131 16.22 15.59 -8.79
C GLU A 131 16.17 14.16 -8.28
N GLN A 132 17.23 13.70 -7.59
CA GLN A 132 17.23 12.38 -6.96
C GLN A 132 16.13 12.24 -5.91
N ARG A 133 15.89 13.27 -5.09
CA ARG A 133 14.82 13.23 -4.08
C ARG A 133 13.42 13.31 -4.69
N ILE A 134 13.25 14.08 -5.75
CA ILE A 134 12.00 14.11 -6.53
C ILE A 134 11.72 12.71 -7.07
N GLN A 135 12.72 12.05 -7.69
CA GLN A 135 12.55 10.69 -8.21
C GLN A 135 12.20 9.70 -7.11
N ILE A 136 12.87 9.73 -5.95
CA ILE A 136 12.54 8.86 -4.82
C ILE A 136 11.11 9.09 -4.32
N ALA A 137 10.67 10.35 -4.23
CA ALA A 137 9.31 10.69 -3.84
C ALA A 137 8.30 10.22 -4.89
N GLN A 138 8.64 10.34 -6.17
CA GLN A 138 7.81 9.90 -7.29
C GLN A 138 7.67 8.37 -7.32
N ASP A 139 8.77 7.63 -7.16
CA ASP A 139 8.77 6.17 -7.04
C ASP A 139 7.94 5.71 -5.82
N ALA A 140 8.06 6.41 -4.69
CA ALA A 140 7.26 6.12 -3.50
C ALA A 140 5.76 6.41 -3.72
N LEU A 141 5.42 7.41 -4.53
CA LEU A 141 4.05 7.70 -4.92
C LEU A 141 3.52 6.69 -5.94
N GLU A 142 4.32 6.22 -6.89
CA GLU A 142 3.93 5.15 -7.81
C GLU A 142 3.75 3.81 -7.07
N LEU A 143 4.60 3.51 -6.08
CA LEU A 143 4.45 2.36 -5.21
C LEU A 143 3.18 2.46 -4.35
N LYS A 144 2.92 3.64 -3.76
CA LYS A 144 1.66 3.89 -3.05
C LYS A 144 0.44 3.86 -3.97
N MET A 145 0.53 4.28 -5.23
CA MET A 145 -0.55 4.13 -6.21
C MET A 145 -0.74 2.69 -6.69
N SER A 146 0.31 1.87 -6.60
CA SER A 146 0.24 0.42 -6.81
C SER A 146 -0.47 -0.28 -5.65
N ASP A 147 -0.37 0.27 -4.44
CA ASP A 147 -1.13 -0.17 -3.27
C ASP A 147 -2.53 0.48 -3.15
N GLU A 148 -2.74 1.72 -3.62
CA GLU A 148 -4.06 2.37 -3.67
C GLU A 148 -4.91 1.90 -4.87
N ARG A 149 -4.30 1.41 -5.96
CA ARG A 149 -5.01 0.60 -6.98
C ARG A 149 -5.44 -0.77 -6.45
N LYS A 150 -4.88 -1.26 -5.33
CA LYS A 150 -5.46 -2.40 -4.60
C LYS A 150 -6.64 -1.99 -3.71
N MET A 151 -6.85 -0.69 -3.47
CA MET A 151 -7.89 -0.19 -2.56
C MET A 151 -9.09 0.50 -3.24
N SER A 152 -9.04 0.78 -4.54
CA SER A 152 -10.17 1.40 -5.28
C SER A 152 -11.00 0.42 -6.13
N ASN A 153 -10.66 -0.87 -6.17
CA ASN A 153 -11.51 -1.93 -6.72
C ASN A 153 -12.00 -2.86 -5.60
N SER A 154 -12.73 -2.32 -4.62
CA SER A 154 -13.33 -3.14 -3.55
C SER A 154 -14.51 -4.02 -4.04
N SER A 155 -14.73 -4.12 -5.35
CA SER A 155 -15.63 -5.10 -5.96
C SER A 155 -14.91 -6.24 -6.69
N ASP A 156 -13.60 -6.14 -6.93
CA ASP A 156 -12.85 -7.17 -7.69
C ASP A 156 -11.88 -8.00 -6.81
N PHE A 157 -11.54 -7.52 -5.61
CA PHE A 157 -10.60 -8.21 -4.71
C PHE A 157 -11.24 -9.38 -3.95
N ASP A 158 -12.49 -9.23 -3.52
CA ASP A 158 -13.29 -10.36 -3.01
C ASP A 158 -13.43 -11.42 -4.11
N ASP A 159 -13.76 -10.99 -5.32
CA ASP A 159 -13.85 -11.83 -6.52
C ASP A 159 -12.55 -12.60 -6.80
N ALA A 160 -11.37 -11.99 -6.60
CA ALA A 160 -10.08 -12.63 -6.85
C ALA A 160 -9.70 -13.65 -5.78
N LYS A 161 -9.93 -13.34 -4.50
CA LYS A 161 -9.68 -14.26 -3.39
C LYS A 161 -10.70 -15.40 -3.39
N GLU A 162 -11.95 -15.13 -3.74
CA GLU A 162 -13.01 -16.12 -3.93
C GLU A 162 -12.69 -17.06 -5.10
N LYS A 163 -12.27 -16.53 -6.27
CA LYS A 163 -11.82 -17.36 -7.41
C LYS A 163 -10.57 -18.18 -7.10
N LEU A 164 -9.64 -17.66 -6.28
CA LEU A 164 -8.49 -18.44 -5.81
C LEU A 164 -8.95 -19.52 -4.84
N GLY A 165 -9.87 -19.22 -3.93
CA GLY A 165 -10.49 -20.15 -3.01
C GLY A 165 -11.16 -21.32 -3.71
N GLU A 166 -11.99 -21.05 -4.73
CA GLU A 166 -12.64 -22.08 -5.55
C GLU A 166 -11.62 -23.00 -6.22
N LYS A 167 -10.57 -22.44 -6.86
CA LYS A 167 -9.52 -23.22 -7.51
C LYS A 167 -8.72 -24.07 -6.53
N VAL A 168 -8.40 -23.52 -5.36
CA VAL A 168 -7.69 -24.25 -4.30
C VAL A 168 -8.57 -25.36 -3.75
N PHE A 169 -9.85 -25.09 -3.50
CA PHE A 169 -10.83 -26.07 -3.05
C PHE A 169 -10.96 -27.24 -4.02
N GLU A 170 -11.13 -27.00 -5.32
CA GLU A 170 -11.22 -28.05 -6.33
C GLU A 170 -9.97 -28.96 -6.39
N GLN A 171 -8.79 -28.41 -6.08
CA GLN A 171 -7.54 -29.18 -6.06
C GLN A 171 -7.38 -29.95 -4.76
N ILE A 172 -7.76 -29.36 -3.62
CA ILE A 172 -7.71 -30.00 -2.31
C ILE A 172 -8.78 -31.09 -2.19
N GLU A 173 -9.98 -30.88 -2.71
CA GLU A 173 -11.06 -31.87 -2.72
C GLU A 173 -10.64 -33.18 -3.41
N LYS A 174 -9.80 -33.09 -4.46
CA LYS A 174 -9.23 -34.27 -5.13
C LYS A 174 -8.19 -35.01 -4.28
N ILE A 175 -7.61 -34.35 -3.28
CA ILE A 175 -6.57 -34.89 -2.41
C ILE A 175 -7.19 -35.40 -1.09
N ASP A 176 -8.03 -34.60 -0.46
CA ASP A 176 -8.74 -34.91 0.78
C ASP A 176 -10.18 -34.35 0.76
N PRO A 177 -11.17 -35.16 0.34
CA PRO A 177 -12.57 -34.75 0.31
C PRO A 177 -13.19 -34.54 1.70
N GLN A 178 -12.59 -35.08 2.76
CA GLN A 178 -13.19 -35.08 4.09
C GLN A 178 -12.89 -33.80 4.86
N ASN A 179 -11.70 -33.22 4.65
CA ASN A 179 -11.26 -32.00 5.31
C ASN A 179 -11.04 -30.82 4.34
N CYS A 180 -11.47 -30.94 3.09
CA CYS A 180 -11.19 -29.95 2.04
C CYS A 180 -11.59 -28.53 2.43
N ALA A 181 -12.76 -28.34 3.06
CA ALA A 181 -13.23 -27.02 3.48
C ALA A 181 -12.29 -26.37 4.52
N CYS A 182 -11.89 -27.12 5.55
CA CYS A 182 -11.00 -26.63 6.61
C CYS A 182 -9.60 -26.37 6.07
N ILE A 183 -9.05 -27.29 5.29
CA ILE A 183 -7.72 -27.17 4.70
C ILE A 183 -7.68 -25.99 3.71
N THR A 184 -8.73 -25.81 2.90
CA THR A 184 -8.85 -24.66 2.00
C THR A 184 -8.87 -23.36 2.80
N GLY A 185 -9.63 -23.31 3.90
CA GLY A 185 -9.61 -22.17 4.82
C GLY A 185 -8.20 -21.84 5.31
N MET A 186 -7.48 -22.83 5.83
CA MET A 186 -6.11 -22.66 6.31
C MET A 186 -5.12 -22.25 5.21
N VAL A 187 -5.30 -22.72 3.98
CA VAL A 187 -4.47 -22.31 2.83
C VAL A 187 -4.82 -20.89 2.37
N LEU A 188 -6.08 -20.48 2.48
CA LEU A 188 -6.56 -19.12 2.15
C LEU A 188 -6.15 -18.05 3.16
N GLU A 189 -5.62 -18.45 4.32
CA GLU A 189 -4.96 -17.55 5.27
C GLU A 189 -3.54 -17.15 4.81
N LEU A 190 -2.97 -17.84 3.82
CA LEU A 190 -1.69 -17.45 3.22
C LEU A 190 -1.85 -16.27 2.25
N ASP A 191 -0.74 -15.58 1.96
CA ASP A 191 -0.73 -14.50 0.99
C ASP A 191 -1.18 -14.97 -0.40
N PRO A 192 -1.94 -14.14 -1.17
CA PRO A 192 -2.42 -14.51 -2.50
C PRO A 192 -1.31 -14.98 -3.46
N SER A 193 -0.11 -14.40 -3.36
CA SER A 193 1.06 -14.81 -4.15
C SER A 193 1.56 -16.21 -3.77
N ALA A 194 1.53 -16.57 -2.48
CA ALA A 194 1.88 -17.90 -2.01
C ALA A 194 0.84 -18.93 -2.46
N ILE A 195 -0.45 -18.60 -2.42
CA ILE A 195 -1.53 -19.45 -2.92
C ILE A 195 -1.38 -19.68 -4.43
N GLN A 196 -1.06 -18.65 -5.20
CA GLN A 196 -0.84 -18.77 -6.64
C GLN A 196 0.37 -19.66 -6.97
N MET A 197 1.42 -19.62 -6.14
CA MET A 197 2.56 -20.55 -6.23
C MET A 197 2.14 -22.00 -5.94
N LEU A 198 1.33 -22.23 -4.91
CA LEU A 198 0.80 -23.57 -4.59
C LEU A 198 -0.10 -24.10 -5.72
N LEU A 199 -0.92 -23.26 -6.34
CA LEU A 199 -1.73 -23.64 -7.51
C LEU A 199 -0.88 -23.96 -8.75
N THR A 200 0.31 -23.37 -8.85
CA THR A 200 1.25 -23.61 -9.97
C THR A 200 2.08 -24.87 -9.75
N ASP A 201 2.44 -25.17 -8.50
CA ASP A 201 3.22 -26.34 -8.11
C ASP A 201 2.39 -27.36 -7.30
N ARG A 202 1.98 -28.41 -7.99
CA ARG A 202 1.19 -29.51 -7.40
C ARG A 202 1.88 -30.22 -6.24
N LEU A 203 3.21 -30.29 -6.21
CA LEU A 203 3.96 -30.91 -5.11
C LEU A 203 3.94 -30.00 -3.88
N ALA A 204 4.14 -28.70 -4.08
CA ALA A 204 4.04 -27.71 -3.01
C ALA A 204 2.63 -27.69 -2.39
N LEU A 205 1.58 -27.78 -3.21
CA LEU A 205 0.20 -27.89 -2.74
C LEU A 205 -0.02 -29.16 -1.91
N HIS A 206 0.50 -30.31 -2.34
CA HIS A 206 0.37 -31.56 -1.59
C HIS A 206 1.06 -31.49 -0.22
N ILE A 207 2.26 -30.88 -0.16
CA ILE A 207 2.98 -30.65 1.10
C ILE A 207 2.20 -29.68 2.00
N ALA A 208 1.60 -28.62 1.44
CA ALA A 208 0.77 -27.70 2.21
C ALA A 208 -0.49 -28.38 2.77
N VAL A 209 -1.13 -29.25 2.00
CA VAL A 209 -2.26 -30.07 2.44
C VAL A 209 -1.86 -31.04 3.54
N GLU A 210 -0.73 -31.76 3.41
CA GLU A 210 -0.23 -32.67 4.43
C GLU A 210 0.09 -31.93 5.74
N LYS A 211 0.68 -30.74 5.65
CA LYS A 211 0.91 -29.87 6.82
C LYS A 211 -0.40 -29.44 7.47
N ALA A 212 -1.38 -29.00 6.70
CA ALA A 212 -2.69 -28.61 7.21
C ALA A 212 -3.43 -29.81 7.84
N GLN A 213 -3.34 -31.00 7.26
CA GLN A 213 -3.87 -32.24 7.85
C GLN A 213 -3.19 -32.58 9.18
N ALA A 214 -1.88 -32.38 9.28
CA ALA A 214 -1.15 -32.59 10.52
C ALA A 214 -1.60 -31.60 11.60
N VAL A 215 -1.87 -30.34 11.24
CA VAL A 215 -2.41 -29.33 12.17
C VAL A 215 -3.85 -29.67 12.56
N LEU A 216 -4.71 -30.07 11.63
CA LEU A 216 -6.09 -30.49 11.92
C LEU A 216 -6.14 -31.73 12.82
N SER A 217 -5.20 -32.65 12.64
CA SER A 217 -5.06 -33.84 13.51
C SER A 217 -4.58 -33.47 14.92
N GLN A 218 -3.79 -32.41 15.04
CA GLN A 218 -3.34 -31.86 16.32
C GLN A 218 -4.42 -31.02 17.00
N SER A 219 -5.23 -30.26 16.25
CA SER A 219 -6.36 -29.50 16.79
C SER A 219 -7.58 -30.38 17.11
N ALA A 220 -7.69 -31.56 16.49
CA ALA A 220 -8.68 -32.59 16.85
C ALA A 220 -8.34 -33.32 18.16
N THR A 221 -7.13 -33.11 18.69
CA THR A 221 -6.80 -33.43 20.09
C THR A 221 -6.98 -32.18 20.95
N PRO A 222 -7.89 -32.16 21.94
CA PRO A 222 -8.06 -31.01 22.81
C PRO A 222 -6.92 -30.99 23.84
N ASN A 223 -5.77 -30.39 23.51
CA ASN A 223 -4.97 -29.62 24.47
C ASN A 223 -3.70 -28.95 23.89
N SER A 224 -3.63 -27.64 24.13
CA SER A 224 -2.46 -26.92 24.68
C SER A 224 -1.30 -26.52 23.75
N GLY A 225 -1.08 -25.19 23.66
CA GLY A 225 0.28 -24.62 23.83
C GLY A 225 0.87 -23.83 22.66
N LEU A 226 0.69 -22.50 22.72
CA LEU A 226 1.70 -21.42 22.61
C LEU A 226 2.96 -21.62 21.72
N ALA A 227 3.21 -20.65 20.83
CA ALA A 227 4.35 -19.71 20.88
C ALA A 227 4.53 -19.01 19.51
N ASN A 228 4.27 -17.69 19.41
CA ASN A 228 5.24 -16.56 19.35
C ASN A 228 5.66 -16.26 17.88
N ASP A 229 5.74 -15.02 17.37
CA ASP A 229 6.34 -13.77 17.88
C ASP A 229 5.52 -12.54 17.37
N GLU A 230 5.06 -11.65 18.25
CA GLU A 230 5.57 -10.29 18.57
C GLU A 230 5.41 -9.21 17.47
N ASP A 231 4.52 -8.22 17.70
CA ASP A 231 4.85 -6.78 17.80
C ASP A 231 3.57 -5.91 18.00
N GLY A 232 3.39 -5.32 19.19
CA GLY A 232 2.91 -3.92 19.30
C GLY A 232 1.42 -3.52 19.38
N SER A 233 0.51 -4.18 20.13
CA SER A 233 -0.70 -3.50 20.69
C SER A 233 -1.36 -4.25 21.86
N GLU A 234 -0.64 -4.42 22.97
CA GLU A 234 -1.01 -5.33 24.07
C GLU A 234 -2.09 -4.81 25.06
N LEU A 235 -2.83 -3.73 24.73
CA LEU A 235 -3.89 -3.21 25.61
C LEU A 235 -5.31 -3.36 25.06
N ASP A 236 -5.48 -3.55 23.75
CA ASP A 236 -6.82 -3.72 23.15
C ASP A 236 -7.21 -5.20 22.98
N THR A 237 -6.25 -6.09 22.76
CA THR A 237 -6.50 -7.51 22.46
C THR A 237 -6.98 -8.33 23.66
N GLU A 238 -6.45 -8.08 24.87
CA GLU A 238 -6.89 -8.84 26.06
C GLU A 238 -8.28 -8.40 26.52
N SER A 239 -8.60 -7.11 26.41
CA SER A 239 -9.93 -6.57 26.68
C SER A 239 -10.97 -7.11 25.69
N GLU A 240 -10.62 -7.12 24.40
CA GLU A 240 -11.46 -7.67 23.33
C GLU A 240 -11.71 -9.17 23.53
N LYS A 241 -10.66 -9.94 23.82
CA LYS A 241 -10.76 -11.39 24.06
C LYS A 241 -11.64 -11.73 25.27
N ILE A 242 -11.49 -11.01 26.38
CA ILE A 242 -12.34 -11.20 27.57
C ILE A 242 -13.78 -10.78 27.26
N GLY A 243 -13.97 -9.71 26.50
CA GLY A 243 -15.30 -9.26 26.05
C GLY A 243 -16.01 -10.29 25.18
N GLU A 244 -15.30 -10.89 24.21
CA GLU A 244 -15.81 -11.96 23.35
C GLU A 244 -16.16 -13.22 24.16
N GLU A 245 -15.31 -13.62 25.09
CA GLU A 245 -15.54 -14.79 25.94
C GLU A 245 -16.77 -14.60 26.85
N LEU A 246 -16.91 -13.41 27.44
CA LEU A 246 -18.08 -13.03 28.23
C LEU A 246 -19.34 -12.98 27.38
N TYR A 247 -19.28 -12.39 26.18
CA TYR A 247 -20.43 -12.34 25.28
C TYR A 247 -20.89 -13.73 24.85
N CYS A 248 -19.96 -14.62 24.49
CA CYS A 248 -20.26 -16.01 24.19
C CYS A 248 -20.89 -16.72 25.40
N TYR A 249 -20.35 -16.50 26.60
CA TYR A 249 -20.90 -17.08 27.82
C TYR A 249 -22.33 -16.62 28.07
N VAL A 250 -22.58 -15.30 28.07
CA VAL A 250 -23.92 -14.72 28.32
C VAL A 250 -24.91 -15.13 27.24
N SER A 251 -24.49 -15.19 25.97
CA SER A 251 -25.33 -15.63 24.84
C SER A 251 -25.79 -17.09 24.98
N ASN A 252 -25.00 -17.92 25.66
CA ASN A 252 -25.36 -19.30 25.97
C ASN A 252 -26.24 -19.44 27.23
N THR A 253 -26.60 -18.34 27.89
CA THR A 253 -27.53 -18.33 29.03
C THR A 253 -28.96 -17.95 28.62
N LYS A 254 -29.88 -17.97 29.60
CA LYS A 254 -31.26 -17.48 29.45
C LYS A 254 -31.37 -15.97 29.16
N TYR A 255 -30.26 -15.23 29.14
CA TYR A 255 -30.20 -13.78 28.94
C TYR A 255 -29.63 -13.38 27.57
N SER A 256 -29.69 -14.27 26.58
CA SER A 256 -29.15 -14.02 25.23
C SER A 256 -29.66 -12.73 24.58
N GLU A 257 -30.92 -12.37 24.80
CA GLU A 257 -31.54 -11.13 24.29
C GLU A 257 -30.84 -9.85 24.80
N HIS A 258 -30.28 -9.90 26.00
CA HIS A 258 -29.57 -8.78 26.62
C HIS A 258 -28.06 -9.01 26.69
N ALA A 259 -27.53 -9.99 25.96
CA ALA A 259 -26.13 -10.41 26.07
C ALA A 259 -25.16 -9.26 25.82
N SER A 260 -25.37 -8.45 24.78
CA SER A 260 -24.52 -7.30 24.47
C SER A 260 -24.47 -6.29 25.62
N ARG A 261 -25.63 -6.00 26.22
CA ARG A 261 -25.76 -4.99 27.29
C ARG A 261 -25.23 -5.51 28.62
N ILE A 262 -25.48 -6.77 28.94
CA ILE A 262 -24.92 -7.44 30.12
C ILE A 262 -23.40 -7.54 30.00
N THR A 263 -22.86 -7.92 28.84
CA THR A 263 -21.42 -7.94 28.60
C THR A 263 -20.81 -6.55 28.76
N GLY A 264 -21.46 -5.50 28.25
CA GLY A 264 -21.04 -4.11 28.47
C GLY A 264 -20.96 -3.76 29.96
N MET A 265 -22.01 -4.08 30.74
CA MET A 265 -22.03 -3.84 32.19
C MET A 265 -20.98 -4.66 32.95
N LEU A 266 -20.65 -5.87 32.48
CA LEU A 266 -19.58 -6.68 33.06
C LEU A 266 -18.19 -6.11 32.73
N LEU A 267 -18.00 -5.63 31.51
CA LEU A 267 -16.76 -4.99 31.05
C LEU A 267 -16.43 -3.67 31.78
N GLU A 268 -17.39 -3.08 32.50
CA GLU A 268 -17.12 -1.96 33.41
C GLU A 268 -16.32 -2.38 34.66
N MET A 269 -16.13 -3.69 34.90
CA MET A 269 -15.28 -4.21 35.98
C MET A 269 -13.82 -4.41 35.52
N PRO A 270 -12.84 -4.37 36.45
CA PRO A 270 -11.44 -4.58 36.09
C PRO A 270 -11.20 -5.98 35.49
N HIS A 271 -10.39 -6.04 34.42
CA HIS A 271 -10.05 -7.27 33.68
C HIS A 271 -9.53 -8.41 34.57
N SER A 272 -8.76 -8.09 35.61
CA SER A 272 -8.28 -9.08 36.59
C SER A 272 -9.41 -9.81 37.30
N ARG A 273 -10.51 -9.12 37.59
CA ARG A 273 -11.70 -9.73 38.21
C ARG A 273 -12.53 -10.52 37.20
N LEU A 274 -12.62 -10.04 35.96
CA LEU A 274 -13.33 -10.75 34.89
C LEU A 274 -12.66 -12.09 34.53
N ALA A 275 -11.33 -12.11 34.47
CA ALA A 275 -10.56 -13.33 34.27
C ALA A 275 -10.73 -14.35 35.41
N GLU A 276 -10.90 -13.90 36.66
CA GLU A 276 -11.25 -14.79 37.79
C GLU A 276 -12.68 -15.32 37.69
N LEU A 277 -13.62 -14.50 37.23
CA LEU A 277 -15.02 -14.90 37.06
C LEU A 277 -15.20 -15.91 35.93
N LEU A 278 -14.45 -15.78 34.83
CA LEU A 278 -14.45 -16.76 33.75
C LEU A 278 -13.95 -18.15 34.21
N LYS A 279 -13.06 -18.19 35.22
CA LYS A 279 -12.63 -19.44 35.86
C LYS A 279 -13.69 -20.05 36.79
N SER A 280 -14.70 -19.27 37.19
CA SER A 280 -15.71 -19.63 38.19
C SER A 280 -17.13 -19.40 37.65
N PRO A 281 -17.71 -20.36 36.89
CA PRO A 281 -19.00 -20.18 36.24
C PRO A 281 -20.16 -19.89 37.22
N GLU A 282 -20.07 -20.32 38.48
CA GLU A 282 -21.07 -19.99 39.51
C GLU A 282 -21.06 -18.50 39.87
N GLU A 283 -19.89 -17.90 40.08
CA GLU A 283 -19.76 -16.47 40.38
C GLU A 283 -20.16 -15.60 39.18
N LEU A 284 -19.77 -16.02 37.97
CA LEU A 284 -20.11 -15.33 36.74
C LEU A 284 -21.62 -15.32 36.51
N ASN A 285 -22.30 -16.45 36.69
CA ASN A 285 -23.76 -16.51 36.60
C ASN A 285 -24.44 -15.57 37.61
N GLY A 286 -23.95 -15.52 38.86
CA GLY A 286 -24.46 -14.57 39.85
C GLY A 286 -24.34 -13.11 39.41
N LYS A 287 -23.23 -12.74 38.74
CA LYS A 287 -23.02 -11.39 38.19
C LYS A 287 -23.93 -11.10 36.99
N ILE A 288 -24.12 -12.08 36.12
CA ILE A 288 -25.04 -12.00 34.98
C ILE A 288 -26.49 -11.79 35.47
N GLU A 289 -26.91 -12.51 36.52
CA GLU A 289 -28.26 -12.33 37.08
C GLU A 289 -28.46 -10.92 37.66
N ILE A 290 -27.45 -10.38 38.36
CA ILE A 290 -27.48 -9.00 38.89
C ILE A 290 -27.59 -7.98 37.74
N ALA A 291 -26.76 -8.12 36.70
CA ALA A 291 -26.80 -7.23 35.54
C ALA A 291 -28.14 -7.34 34.79
N ALA A 292 -28.66 -8.55 34.62
CA ALA A 292 -29.95 -8.78 33.98
C ALA A 292 -31.14 -8.25 34.80
N SER A 293 -31.06 -8.29 36.13
CA SER A 293 -32.06 -7.66 37.01
C SER A 293 -32.04 -6.13 36.88
N ALA A 294 -30.87 -5.51 36.83
CA ALA A 294 -30.75 -4.06 36.63
C ALA A 294 -31.34 -3.59 35.28
N LEU A 295 -31.29 -4.43 34.26
CA LEU A 295 -31.88 -4.15 32.93
C LEU A 295 -33.40 -4.29 32.87
N LYS A 296 -34.04 -4.91 33.88
CA LYS A 296 -35.52 -5.00 33.95
C LYS A 296 -36.16 -3.85 34.71
N ASP A 297 -35.35 -3.06 35.41
CA ASP A 297 -35.78 -1.92 36.23
C ASP A 297 -35.63 -0.56 35.50
N ASP A 298 -35.18 -0.56 34.23
CA ASP A 298 -35.15 0.55 33.27
C ASP A 298 -36.32 0.45 32.26
#